data_AF-A0A8T5LWA3-F1
#
_entry.id   AF-A0A8T5LWA3-F1
#
_cell.length_a   1.000
_cell.length_b   1.000
_cell.length_c   1.000
_cell.angle_alpha   90.00
_cell.angle_beta   90.00
_cell.angle_gamma   90.00
#
_symmetry.space_group_name_H-M   'P 1'
#
loop_
_entity.id
_entity.type
_entity.pdbx_description
1 polymer ?
#
loop_
_entity_poly.entity_id
_entity_poly.type
_entity_poly.pdbx_seq_one_letter_code
_entity_poly.pdbx_strand_id
1 'polypeptide(L)' 'MKKHMTKDQEFEIMKLVLDKFLWIGIVMMAFGFYKLISLSADFWYGFSVLIGGAIVMFLFTWLLVKEYHFMK' A
#
# COMPACT_ATOMS: atom_id res chain seq x y z
N MET A 1 -17.57 26.15 -14.32
CA MET A 1 -16.45 26.56 -13.44
C MET A 1 -15.75 25.30 -12.94
N LYS A 2 -14.47 25.10 -13.24
CA LYS A 2 -13.69 23.98 -12.66
C LYS A 2 -13.41 24.35 -11.20
N LYS A 3 -13.90 23.56 -10.24
CA LYS A 3 -13.58 23.75 -8.83
C LYS A 3 -12.11 23.38 -8.63
N HIS A 4 -11.27 24.38 -8.35
CA HIS A 4 -9.92 24.14 -7.85
C HIS A 4 -10.03 23.81 -6.35
N MET A 5 -9.36 22.75 -5.93
CA MET A 5 -9.33 22.34 -4.54
C MET A 5 -8.34 23.21 -3.76
N THR A 6 -8.61 23.40 -2.47
CA THR A 6 -7.63 23.97 -1.55
C THR A 6 -6.55 22.94 -1.22
N LYS A 7 -5.34 23.39 -0.87
CA LYS A 7 -4.21 22.48 -0.56
C LYS A 7 -4.55 21.45 0.53
N ASP A 8 -5.37 21.84 1.50
CA ASP A 8 -5.82 20.95 2.57
C ASP A 8 -6.73 19.83 2.05
N GLN A 9 -7.63 20.15 1.12
CA GLN A 9 -8.48 19.15 0.47
C GLN A 9 -7.67 18.22 -0.44
N GLU A 10 -6.64 18.73 -1.12
CA GLU A 10 -5.73 17.91 -1.93
C GLU A 10 -4.97 16.90 -1.05
N PHE A 11 -4.55 17.31 0.14
CA PHE A 11 -3.93 16.41 1.12
C PHE A 11 -4.88 15.30 1.60
N GLU A 12 -6.11 15.65 1.91
CA GLU A 12 -7.12 14.69 2.34
C GLU A 12 -7.42 13.66 1.25
N ILE A 13 -7.56 14.09 0.01
CA ILE A 13 -7.74 13.17 -1.12
C ILE A 13 -6.50 12.30 -1.30
N MET A 14 -5.29 12.86 -1.22
CA MET A 14 -4.06 12.07 -1.33
C MET A 14 -3.98 10.98 -0.26
N LYS A 15 -4.32 11.29 1.00
CA LYS A 15 -4.40 10.28 2.07
C LYS A 15 -5.41 9.17 1.74
N LEU A 16 -6.62 9.53 1.29
CA LEU A 16 -7.66 8.57 0.93
C LEU A 16 -7.27 7.69 -0.27
N VAL A 17 -6.61 8.26 -1.27
CA VAL A 17 -6.14 7.53 -2.44
C VAL A 17 -5.01 6.58 -2.05
N LEU A 18 -4.06 7.05 -1.24
CA LEU A 18 -2.93 6.24 -0.83
C LEU A 18 -3.35 5.09 0.11
N ASP A 19 -4.35 5.30 0.96
CA ASP A 19 -4.97 4.21 1.74
C ASP A 19 -5.52 3.10 0.83
N LYS A 20 -6.26 3.45 -0.22
CA LYS A 20 -6.75 2.48 -1.21
C LYS A 20 -5.63 1.72 -1.93
N PHE A 21 -4.48 2.35 -2.17
CA PHE A 21 -3.31 1.65 -2.72
C PHE A 21 -2.64 0.75 -1.68
N LEU A 22 -2.60 1.16 -0.40
CA LEU A 22 -2.07 0.33 0.69
C LEU A 22 -2.83 -1.00 0.83
N TRP A 23 -4.15 -0.97 0.60
CA TRP A 23 -4.99 -2.17 0.55
C TRP A 23 -4.50 -3.22 -0.46
N ILE A 24 -3.87 -2.82 -1.57
CA ILE A 24 -3.30 -3.76 -2.54
C ILE A 24 -2.18 -4.56 -1.90
N GLY A 25 -1.29 -3.90 -1.15
CA GLY A 25 -0.23 -4.55 -0.40
C GLY A 25 -0.78 -5.53 0.64
N ILE A 26 -1.84 -5.15 1.34
CA ILE A 26 -2.54 -6.02 2.31
C ILE A 26 -3.08 -7.28 1.62
N VAL A 27 -3.78 -7.12 0.49
CA VAL A 27 -4.33 -8.25 -0.27
C VAL A 27 -3.21 -9.17 -0.79
N MET A 28 -2.10 -8.60 -1.27
CA MET A 28 -0.94 -9.38 -1.69
C MET A 28 -0.33 -10.19 -0.54
N MET A 29 -0.16 -9.58 0.64
CA MET A 29 0.35 -10.30 1.82
C MET A 29 -0.62 -11.40 2.27
N ALA A 30 -1.92 -11.12 2.31
CA ALA A 30 -2.94 -12.10 2.66
C ALA A 30 -2.93 -13.30 1.69
N PHE A 31 -2.74 -13.03 0.39
CA PHE A 31 -2.63 -14.08 -0.62
C PHE A 31 -1.32 -14.88 -0.49
N GLY A 32 -0.18 -14.21 -0.26
CA GLY A 32 1.10 -14.89 0.00
C GLY A 32 1.04 -15.77 1.24
N PHE A 33 0.41 -15.28 2.30
CA PHE A 33 0.16 -16.06 3.52
C PHE A 33 -0.76 -17.24 3.27
N TYR A 34 -1.87 -17.04 2.54
CA TYR A 34 -2.77 -18.12 2.14
C TYR A 34 -2.03 -19.22 1.36
N LYS A 35 -1.09 -18.85 0.48
CA LYS A 35 -0.26 -19.81 -0.26
C LYS A 35 0.72 -20.55 0.65
N LEU A 36 1.27 -19.92 1.69
CA LEU A 36 2.15 -20.60 2.64
C LEU A 36 1.42 -21.64 3.51
N ILE A 37 0.18 -21.36 3.92
CA ILE A 37 -0.62 -22.29 4.72
C ILE A 37 -1.25 -23.41 3.87
N SER A 38 -1.48 -23.13 2.59
CA SER A 38 -1.96 -24.13 1.63
C SER A 38 -0.78 -25.01 1.22
N LEU A 39 -0.60 -26.15 1.91
CA LEU A 39 0.45 -27.17 1.72
C LEU A 39 0.65 -27.71 0.28
N SER A 40 -0.09 -27.21 -0.69
CA SER A 40 -0.01 -27.52 -2.12
C SER A 40 0.87 -26.56 -2.93
N ALA A 41 1.23 -25.39 -2.40
CA ALA A 41 2.04 -24.40 -3.11
C ALA A 41 3.52 -24.45 -2.71
N ASP A 42 4.40 -24.09 -3.65
CA ASP A 42 5.82 -23.91 -3.37
C ASP A 42 6.01 -22.86 -2.27
N PHE A 43 6.62 -23.28 -1.16
CA PHE A 43 6.90 -22.42 -0.01
C PHE A 43 7.62 -21.12 -0.42
N TRP A 44 8.59 -21.25 -1.32
CA TRP A 44 9.36 -20.11 -1.86
C TRP A 44 8.49 -19.12 -2.64
N TYR A 45 7.47 -19.60 -3.35
CA TYR A 45 6.53 -18.73 -4.06
C TYR A 45 5.67 -17.94 -3.08
N GLY A 46 5.06 -18.61 -2.09
CA GLY A 46 4.26 -17.93 -1.05
C GLY A 46 5.08 -16.90 -0.28
N PHE A 47 6.32 -17.24 0.08
CA PHE A 47 7.23 -16.35 0.81
C PHE A 47 7.63 -15.12 -0.01
N SER A 48 7.96 -15.29 -1.29
CA SER A 48 8.32 -14.16 -2.16
C SER A 48 7.16 -13.19 -2.40
N VAL A 49 5.93 -13.71 -2.55
CA VAL A 49 4.72 -12.88 -2.66
C VAL A 49 4.45 -12.10 -1.37
N LEU A 50 4.63 -12.73 -0.22
CA LEU A 50 4.45 -12.08 1.09
C LEU A 50 5.46 -10.94 1.30
N ILE A 51 6.73 -11.18 0.98
CA ILE A 51 7.78 -10.13 1.01
C ILE A 51 7.47 -9.02 0.01
N GLY A 52 7.03 -9.37 -1.21
CA GLY A 52 6.64 -8.38 -2.22
C GLY A 52 5.53 -7.46 -1.71
N GLY A 53 4.50 -8.02 -1.07
CA GLY A 53 3.42 -7.24 -0.45
C GLY A 53 3.94 -6.30 0.65
N ALA A 54 4.83 -6.79 1.51
CA ALA A 54 5.45 -5.97 2.57
C ALA A 54 6.27 -4.81 2.00
N ILE A 55 7.07 -5.04 0.94
CA ILE A 55 7.84 -3.99 0.26
C ILE A 55 6.91 -2.92 -0.32
N VAL A 56 5.83 -3.34 -0.99
CA VAL A 56 4.85 -2.40 -1.57
C VAL A 56 4.22 -1.52 -0.47
N MET A 57 3.78 -2.12 0.64
CA MET A 57 3.24 -1.35 1.76
C MET A 57 4.26 -0.37 2.35
N PHE A 58 5.51 -0.81 2.50
CA PHE A 58 6.58 0.04 3.03
C PHE A 58 6.87 1.23 2.11
N LEU A 59 6.95 1.01 0.80
CA LEU A 59 7.16 2.08 -0.19
C LEU A 59 6.04 3.13 -0.16
N PHE A 60 4.78 2.70 -0.14
CA PHE A 60 3.65 3.63 -0.09
C PHE A 60 3.57 4.39 1.25
N THR A 61 3.87 3.73 2.36
CA THR A 61 3.93 4.38 3.68
C THR A 61 5.05 5.41 3.72
N TRP A 62 6.23 5.08 3.19
CA TRP A 62 7.36 6.00 3.12
C TRP A 62 7.04 7.24 2.27
N LEU A 63 6.38 7.06 1.13
CA LEU A 63 5.89 8.16 0.30
C LEU A 63 4.94 9.07 1.10
N LEU A 64 4.02 8.49 1.87
CA LEU A 64 3.09 9.25 2.72
C LEU A 64 3.81 10.12 3.75
N VAL A 65 4.79 9.55 4.46
CA VAL A 65 5.58 10.26 5.48
C VAL A 65 6.37 11.39 4.84
N LYS A 66 6.94 11.16 3.65
CA LYS A 66 7.71 12.16 2.92
C LYS A 66 6.84 13.36 2.52
N GLU A 67 5.66 13.11 1.95
CA GLU A 67 4.72 14.16 1.55
C GLU A 67 4.15 14.90 2.77
N TYR A 68 3.86 14.19 3.87
CA TYR A 68 3.42 14.81 5.12
C TYR A 68 4.47 15.80 5.66
N HIS A 69 5.75 15.41 5.63
CA HIS A 69 6.84 16.25 6.09
C HIS A 69 7.06 17.50 5.22
N PHE A 70 6.64 17.46 3.95
CA PHE A 70 6.77 18.57 3.01
C PHE A 70 5.68 19.63 3.20
N MET A 71 4.52 19.24 3.75
CA MET A 71 3.38 20.14 3.95
C MET A 71 3.27 20.73 5.36
N LYS A 72 4.08 20.25 6.30
CA LYS A 72 4.28 20.87 7.61
C LYS A 72 5.32 21.98 7.50
#